data_AF-A0A2T9YR98-F1
#
_entry.id   AF-A0A2T9YR98-F1
#
_cell.length_a   1.000
_cell.length_b   1.000
_cell.length_c   1.000
_cell.angle_alpha   90.00
_cell.angle_beta   90.00
_cell.angle_gamma   90.00
#
_symmetry.space_group_name_H-M   'P 1'
#
loop_
_entity.id
_entity.type
_entity.pdbx_description
1 polymer ?
#
loop_
_entity_poly.entity_id
_entity_poly.type
_entity_poly.pdbx_seq_one_letter_code
_entity_poly.pdbx_strand_id
1 'polypeptide(L)'
;MDDNDSLSRQCLPILNGDIDGSFDADSISALQYLEKVSEESIKIPNIMLPKDPILLERIHKSRKRNLDSIDTNEYLQTRSIFENDATTNVVDNSSSYVWDKSWCTKYCIEFKKFNKMLGKTKAKKTIDSSNYQSFWKAIFTNKDLGMYKSNSNNLLLVNALSGLGNNKTLKIMELIPKWLSDTSITHIQTFSIFILLLNLDPLLTNEDIFILRTLARKLQEIRTEQKLQLENQNNQQVLYINFVIGIISNIFGQKDLN
;
A
#
# COMPACT_ATOMS: atom_id res chain seq x y z
N MET A 1 -21.69 0.67 7.64
CA MET A 1 -22.69 1.61 7.09
C MET A 1 -22.87 1.18 5.67
N ASP A 2 -23.94 0.44 5.43
CA ASP A 2 -24.26 -0.12 4.12
C ASP A 2 -25.04 0.95 3.34
N ASP A 3 -24.32 1.78 2.57
CA ASP A 3 -24.90 2.87 1.77
C ASP A 3 -25.63 2.38 0.51
N ASN A 4 -25.95 1.09 0.41
CA ASN A 4 -26.77 0.53 -0.66
C ASN A 4 -28.29 0.73 -0.45
N ASP A 5 -28.71 1.27 0.69
CA ASP A 5 -30.12 1.40 1.09
C ASP A 5 -30.89 2.59 0.46
N SER A 6 -30.32 3.33 -0.50
CA SER A 6 -30.95 4.57 -1.00
C SER A 6 -31.24 4.66 -2.48
N LEU A 7 -31.03 3.62 -3.29
CA LEU A 7 -31.31 3.73 -4.74
C LEU A 7 -32.81 3.61 -5.07
N SER A 8 -33.62 3.10 -4.15
CA SER A 8 -35.08 2.99 -4.32
C SER A 8 -35.82 3.43 -3.05
N ARG A 9 -35.58 4.65 -2.57
CA ARG A 9 -36.44 5.21 -1.51
C ARG A 9 -37.83 5.38 -2.11
N GLN A 10 -38.81 4.64 -1.60
CA GLN A 10 -40.22 4.85 -1.93
C GLN A 10 -40.61 6.26 -1.50
N CYS A 11 -40.82 7.16 -2.48
CA CYS A 11 -41.20 8.55 -2.22
C CYS A 11 -42.70 8.74 -2.01
N LEU A 12 -43.51 7.68 -2.23
CA LEU A 12 -44.96 7.73 -2.13
C LEU A 12 -45.46 6.67 -1.13
N PRO A 13 -46.44 7.01 -0.27
CA PRO A 13 -47.01 6.08 0.68
C PRO A 13 -47.85 5.03 -0.06
N ILE A 14 -47.47 3.76 0.06
CA ILE A 14 -48.31 2.63 -0.37
C ILE A 14 -49.00 2.11 0.89
N LEU A 15 -50.32 2.24 0.96
CA LEU A 15 -51.13 1.69 2.05
C LEU A 15 -51.44 0.23 1.71
N ASN A 16 -50.92 -0.73 2.47
CA ASN A 16 -51.14 -2.17 2.27
C ASN A 16 -52.51 -2.64 2.79
N GLY A 17 -53.59 -1.90 2.53
CA GLY A 17 -54.93 -2.22 3.01
C GLY A 17 -55.87 -2.57 1.87
N ASP A 18 -56.71 -3.58 2.05
CA ASP A 18 -57.73 -4.00 1.06
C ASP A 18 -58.75 -2.87 0.86
N ILE A 19 -58.67 -2.15 -0.26
CA ILE A 19 -59.65 -1.12 -0.63
C ILE A 19 -60.75 -1.78 -1.48
N ASP A 20 -61.85 -2.15 -0.84
CA ASP A 20 -63.06 -2.64 -1.52
C ASP A 20 -63.78 -1.47 -2.23
N GLY A 21 -63.45 -1.25 -3.50
CA GLY A 21 -64.13 -0.27 -4.35
C GLY A 21 -64.22 -0.74 -5.80
N SER A 22 -65.43 -0.75 -6.38
CA SER A 22 -65.63 -1.14 -7.78
C SER A 22 -65.03 -0.09 -8.73
N PHE A 23 -64.29 -0.55 -9.73
CA PHE A 23 -63.39 0.25 -10.57
C PHE A 23 -64.04 1.03 -11.73
N ASP A 24 -65.37 0.99 -11.90
CA ASP A 24 -66.08 1.57 -13.06
C ASP A 24 -66.50 3.04 -12.89
N ALA A 25 -65.98 3.77 -11.90
CA ALA A 25 -66.25 5.19 -11.72
C ALA A 25 -65.22 6.07 -12.47
N ASP A 26 -65.70 7.10 -13.17
CA ASP A 26 -64.91 8.06 -13.97
C ASP A 26 -63.84 8.86 -13.19
N SER A 27 -63.69 8.64 -11.88
CA SER A 27 -62.69 9.28 -11.03
C SER A 27 -61.98 8.26 -10.13
N ILE A 28 -60.77 7.87 -10.52
CA ILE A 28 -59.89 6.99 -9.74
C ILE A 28 -59.13 7.83 -8.70
N SER A 29 -59.12 7.41 -7.44
CA SER A 29 -58.29 8.05 -6.40
C SER A 29 -56.79 7.84 -6.68
N ALA A 30 -55.94 8.80 -6.33
CA ALA A 30 -54.50 8.70 -6.51
C ALA A 30 -53.89 7.44 -5.85
N LEU A 31 -54.48 6.97 -4.74
CA LEU A 31 -54.06 5.74 -4.06
C LEU A 31 -54.38 4.49 -4.87
N GLN A 32 -55.61 4.39 -5.41
CA GLN A 32 -56.04 3.29 -6.27
C GLN A 32 -55.21 3.23 -7.56
N TYR A 33 -54.78 4.39 -8.07
CA TYR A 33 -53.86 4.45 -9.20
C TYR A 33 -52.49 3.86 -8.86
N LEU A 34 -51.91 4.22 -7.71
CA LEU A 34 -50.60 3.69 -7.28
C LEU A 34 -50.63 2.18 -7.03
N GLU A 35 -51.73 1.67 -6.44
CA GLU A 35 -51.94 0.25 -6.25
C GLU A 35 -51.97 -0.49 -7.60
N LYS A 36 -52.72 0.03 -8.58
CA LYS A 36 -52.76 -0.53 -9.93
C LYS A 36 -51.40 -0.53 -10.63
N VAL A 37 -50.63 0.55 -10.49
CA VAL A 37 -49.25 0.63 -11.02
C VAL A 37 -48.34 -0.40 -10.32
N SER A 38 -48.52 -0.61 -9.01
CA SER A 38 -47.78 -1.63 -8.27
C SER A 38 -48.12 -3.03 -8.80
N GLU A 39 -49.41 -3.37 -8.93
CA GLU A 39 -49.85 -4.64 -9.50
C GLU A 39 -49.36 -4.87 -10.93
N GLU A 40 -49.35 -3.83 -11.76
CA GLU A 40 -48.84 -3.89 -13.12
C GLU A 40 -47.31 -4.09 -13.14
N SER A 41 -46.57 -3.39 -12.26
CA SER A 41 -45.11 -3.52 -12.17
C SER A 41 -44.67 -4.93 -11.78
N ILE A 42 -45.43 -5.63 -10.93
CA ILE A 42 -45.17 -7.04 -10.55
C ILE A 42 -45.28 -7.98 -11.76
N LYS A 43 -46.13 -7.65 -12.74
CA LYS A 43 -46.32 -8.44 -13.96
C LYS A 43 -45.18 -8.24 -14.97
N ILE A 44 -44.39 -7.16 -14.83
CA ILE A 44 -43.30 -6.83 -15.73
C ILE A 44 -41.98 -7.36 -15.11
N PRO A 45 -41.14 -8.09 -15.87
CA PRO A 45 -39.87 -8.58 -15.35
C PRO A 45 -38.93 -7.42 -15.01
N ASN A 46 -38.32 -7.46 -13.82
CA ASN A 46 -37.39 -6.42 -13.31
C ASN A 46 -36.22 -6.12 -14.24
N ILE A 47 -35.82 -7.08 -15.09
CA ILE A 47 -34.75 -6.90 -16.06
C ILE A 47 -35.25 -7.43 -17.40
N MET A 48 -35.41 -6.51 -18.37
CA MET A 48 -35.63 -6.87 -19.75
C MET A 48 -34.32 -6.81 -20.52
N LEU A 49 -33.84 -7.96 -20.99
CA LEU A 49 -32.74 -8.00 -21.95
C LEU A 49 -33.31 -7.80 -23.35
N PRO A 50 -32.76 -6.88 -24.16
CA PRO A 50 -33.21 -6.68 -25.53
C PRO A 50 -32.97 -7.97 -26.32
N LYS A 51 -34.02 -8.48 -26.96
CA LYS A 51 -33.96 -9.67 -27.85
C LYS A 51 -33.51 -9.34 -29.27
N ASP A 52 -33.42 -8.06 -29.60
CA ASP A 52 -33.02 -7.61 -30.94
C ASP A 52 -31.52 -7.91 -31.16
N PRO A 53 -31.17 -8.81 -32.09
CA PRO A 53 -29.78 -9.16 -32.36
C PRO A 53 -28.95 -7.95 -32.81
N ILE A 54 -29.56 -6.94 -33.44
CA ILE A 54 -28.87 -5.73 -33.92
C ILE A 54 -28.43 -4.86 -32.74
N LEU A 55 -29.27 -4.74 -31.70
CA LEU A 55 -28.93 -3.99 -30.49
C LEU A 55 -27.83 -4.70 -29.69
N LEU A 56 -27.93 -6.03 -29.56
CA LEU A 56 -26.89 -6.83 -28.92
C LEU A 56 -25.55 -6.67 -29.65
N GLU A 57 -25.55 -6.76 -30.98
CA GLU A 57 -24.33 -6.59 -31.78
C GLU A 57 -23.73 -5.18 -31.64
N ARG A 58 -24.56 -4.13 -31.54
CA ARG A 58 -24.08 -2.75 -31.25
C ARG A 58 -23.44 -2.64 -29.87
N ILE A 59 -24.04 -3.23 -28.84
CA ILE A 59 -23.50 -3.22 -27.47
C ILE A 59 -22.16 -3.97 -27.42
N HIS A 60 -22.06 -5.11 -28.12
CA HIS A 60 -20.80 -5.84 -28.22
C HIS A 60 -19.73 -5.03 -28.99
N LYS A 61 -20.10 -4.36 -30.10
CA LYS A 61 -19.19 -3.51 -30.87
C LYS A 61 -18.76 -2.24 -30.12
N SER A 62 -19.60 -1.65 -29.28
CA SER A 62 -19.23 -0.49 -28.46
C SER A 62 -18.32 -0.88 -27.30
N ARG A 63 -18.58 -2.03 -26.66
CA ARG A 63 -17.71 -2.58 -25.61
C ARG A 63 -16.31 -2.91 -26.14
N LYS A 64 -16.22 -3.46 -27.36
CA LYS A 64 -14.93 -3.74 -28.00
C LYS A 64 -14.16 -2.45 -28.29
N ARG A 65 -14.83 -1.42 -28.84
CA ARG A 65 -14.20 -0.10 -29.07
C ARG A 65 -13.72 0.59 -27.79
N ASN A 66 -14.47 0.51 -26.69
CA ASN A 66 -14.04 1.08 -25.41
C ASN A 66 -12.91 0.27 -24.74
N LEU A 67 -12.84 -1.05 -24.93
CA LEU A 67 -11.69 -1.84 -24.46
C LEU A 67 -10.44 -1.55 -25.29
N ASP A 68 -10.59 -1.36 -26.60
CA ASP A 68 -9.48 -1.07 -27.51
C ASP A 68 -8.98 0.38 -27.37
N SER A 69 -9.81 1.31 -26.88
CA SER A 69 -9.45 2.71 -26.63
C SER A 69 -9.03 3.02 -25.19
N ILE A 70 -9.23 2.09 -24.25
CA ILE A 70 -8.49 2.13 -22.98
C ILE A 70 -7.10 1.64 -23.35
N ASP A 71 -6.24 2.61 -23.66
CA ASP A 71 -4.83 2.41 -23.93
C ASP A 71 -4.25 1.62 -22.74
N THR A 72 -4.15 0.30 -22.92
CA THR A 72 -3.66 -0.63 -21.90
C THR A 72 -2.23 -0.28 -21.50
N ASN A 73 -1.55 0.59 -22.26
CA ASN A 73 -0.25 1.14 -21.94
C ASN A 73 -0.24 2.08 -20.73
N GLU A 74 -1.32 2.81 -20.42
CA GLU A 74 -1.30 3.76 -19.29
C GLU A 74 -1.46 3.06 -17.93
N TYR A 75 -2.19 1.93 -17.89
CA TYR A 75 -2.27 1.07 -16.70
C TYR A 75 -1.16 0.01 -16.61
N LEU A 76 -0.40 -0.24 -17.69
CA LEU A 76 0.71 -1.19 -17.71
C LEU A 76 2.10 -0.54 -17.56
N GLN A 77 2.23 0.78 -17.50
CA GLN A 77 3.55 1.42 -17.34
C GLN A 77 4.21 1.22 -15.97
N THR A 78 3.51 0.67 -14.97
CA THR A 78 4.17 0.14 -13.76
C THR A 78 4.46 -1.36 -13.81
N ARG A 79 3.95 -2.08 -14.82
CA ARG A 79 4.13 -3.53 -14.98
C ARG A 79 5.16 -3.91 -16.06
N SER A 80 5.22 -3.20 -17.20
CA SER A 80 5.95 -3.70 -18.39
C SER A 80 7.41 -3.26 -18.56
N ILE A 81 7.95 -2.35 -17.74
CA ILE A 81 9.38 -2.01 -17.82
C ILE A 81 10.28 -3.11 -17.20
N PHE A 82 9.72 -4.07 -16.45
CA PHE A 82 10.54 -4.98 -15.64
C PHE A 82 10.29 -6.49 -15.85
N GLU A 83 9.35 -6.89 -16.72
CA GLU A 83 9.16 -8.32 -17.01
C GLU A 83 10.20 -8.92 -17.99
N ASN A 84 11.03 -8.09 -18.64
CA ASN A 84 12.01 -8.60 -19.62
C ASN A 84 13.39 -8.96 -19.04
N ASP A 85 13.72 -8.58 -17.80
CA ASP A 85 15.02 -8.94 -17.17
C ASP A 85 14.91 -10.08 -16.14
N ALA A 86 13.70 -10.55 -15.83
CA ALA A 86 13.46 -11.64 -14.87
C ALA A 86 13.45 -13.05 -15.49
N THR A 87 13.86 -13.21 -16.75
CA THR A 87 13.96 -14.53 -17.41
C THR A 87 15.40 -15.04 -17.54
N THR A 88 16.26 -14.73 -16.56
CA THR A 88 17.46 -15.53 -16.34
C THR A 88 17.15 -16.60 -15.30
N ASN A 89 17.29 -17.86 -15.71
CA ASN A 89 17.13 -19.08 -14.94
C ASN A 89 18.04 -19.11 -13.70
N VAL A 90 17.74 -18.33 -12.67
CA VAL A 90 18.32 -18.49 -11.34
C VAL A 90 17.48 -19.55 -10.66
N VAL A 91 18.05 -20.76 -10.61
CA VAL A 91 17.60 -21.90 -9.81
C VAL A 91 16.86 -21.42 -8.55
N ASP A 92 15.60 -21.84 -8.45
CA ASP A 92 14.67 -21.67 -7.34
C ASP A 92 15.26 -22.22 -6.04
N ASN A 93 16.23 -21.50 -5.49
CA ASN A 93 16.47 -21.41 -4.06
C ASN A 93 15.77 -20.15 -3.55
N SER A 94 14.51 -19.97 -3.97
CA SER A 94 13.49 -19.37 -3.15
C SER A 94 13.35 -20.26 -1.91
N SER A 95 14.37 -20.22 -1.03
CA SER A 95 14.15 -20.50 0.38
C SER A 95 13.12 -19.48 0.78
N SER A 96 11.86 -19.88 0.67
CA SER A 96 10.72 -19.24 1.27
C SER A 96 11.11 -19.13 2.73
N TYR A 97 11.73 -18.01 3.08
CA TYR A 97 11.75 -17.53 4.44
C TYR A 97 10.28 -17.20 4.67
N VAL A 98 9.51 -18.26 4.96
CA VAL A 98 8.18 -18.16 5.53
C VAL A 98 8.48 -17.51 6.87
N TRP A 99 8.48 -16.18 6.86
CA TRP A 99 8.67 -15.38 8.05
C TRP A 99 7.58 -15.83 9.01
N ASP A 100 8.00 -16.57 10.03
CA ASP A 100 7.07 -17.14 10.99
C ASP A 100 6.20 -16.00 11.52
N LYS A 101 4.87 -16.15 11.46
CA LYS A 101 3.93 -15.17 12.00
C LYS A 101 4.24 -14.85 13.48
N SER A 102 4.86 -15.78 14.20
CA SER A 102 5.36 -15.57 15.56
C SER A 102 6.39 -14.45 15.64
N TRP A 103 7.23 -14.29 14.61
CA TRP A 103 8.25 -13.24 14.53
C TRP A 103 7.63 -11.86 14.37
N CYS A 104 6.67 -11.69 13.44
CA CYS A 104 5.95 -10.42 13.28
C CYS A 104 5.26 -10.00 14.59
N THR A 105 4.70 -10.97 15.32
CA THR A 105 4.07 -10.74 16.62
C THR A 105 5.08 -10.26 17.66
N LYS A 106 6.25 -10.92 17.77
CA LYS A 106 7.35 -10.52 18.65
C LYS A 106 7.88 -9.14 18.31
N TYR A 107 8.07 -8.86 17.02
CA TYR A 107 8.48 -7.54 16.54
C TYR A 107 7.49 -6.46 16.98
N CYS A 108 6.18 -6.66 16.76
CA CYS A 108 5.15 -5.69 17.19
C CYS A 108 5.15 -5.44 18.70
N ILE A 109 5.45 -6.45 19.51
CA ILE A 109 5.56 -6.32 20.97
C ILE A 109 6.80 -5.50 21.35
N GLU A 110 7.96 -5.84 20.79
CA GLU A 110 9.21 -5.11 21.07
C GLU A 110 9.16 -3.68 20.53
N PHE A 111 8.54 -3.47 19.37
CA PHE A 111 8.21 -2.15 18.80
C PHE A 111 7.43 -1.29 19.79
N LYS A 112 6.35 -1.84 20.38
CA LYS A 112 5.53 -1.11 21.36
C LYS A 112 6.34 -0.76 22.62
N LYS A 113 7.21 -1.64 23.09
CA LYS A 113 8.10 -1.38 24.23
C LYS A 113 9.13 -0.30 23.90
N PHE A 114 9.75 -0.39 22.73
CA PHE A 114 10.74 0.54 22.24
C PHE A 114 10.14 1.95 22.10
N ASN A 115 8.99 2.09 21.45
CA ASN A 115 8.28 3.37 21.33
C ASN A 115 7.83 3.93 22.69
N LYS A 116 7.46 3.07 23.64
CA LYS A 116 7.15 3.50 25.02
C LYS A 116 8.38 4.00 25.78
N MET A 117 9.57 3.45 25.50
CA MET A 117 10.84 3.96 26.05
C MET A 117 11.22 5.29 25.41
N LEU A 118 11.10 5.40 24.08
CA LEU A 118 11.47 6.58 23.31
C LEU A 118 10.56 7.79 23.55
N GLY A 119 9.26 7.56 23.79
CA GLY A 119 8.31 8.63 24.12
C GLY A 119 8.71 9.44 25.37
N LYS A 120 9.59 8.90 26.22
CA LYS A 120 10.14 9.57 27.41
C LYS A 120 11.34 10.47 27.10
N THR A 121 12.02 10.25 25.97
CA THR A 121 13.22 10.98 25.55
C THR A 121 12.91 11.91 24.38
N LYS A 122 12.01 12.88 24.56
CA LYS A 122 11.79 13.91 23.54
C LYS A 122 12.97 14.89 23.51
N ALA A 123 13.93 14.62 22.63
CA ALA A 123 15.03 15.55 22.36
C ALA A 123 14.48 16.84 21.72
N LYS A 124 14.51 17.92 22.49
CA LYS A 124 13.97 19.24 22.13
C LYS A 124 14.98 20.06 21.30
N LYS A 125 15.62 19.44 20.30
CA LYS A 125 16.59 20.12 19.43
C LYS A 125 15.98 20.36 18.07
N THR A 126 15.65 21.62 17.79
CA THR A 126 15.23 22.10 16.47
C THR A 126 16.43 22.05 15.54
N ILE A 127 16.39 21.17 14.55
CA ILE A 127 17.37 21.12 13.46
C ILE A 127 16.94 22.19 12.44
N ASP A 128 17.84 23.11 12.10
CA ASP A 128 17.61 24.13 11.07
C ASP A 128 17.39 23.49 9.69
N SER A 129 16.45 24.06 8.93
CA SER A 129 15.94 23.50 7.67
C SER A 129 16.95 23.54 6.51
N SER A 130 17.92 24.47 6.52
CA SER A 130 18.85 24.69 5.40
C SER A 130 19.89 23.58 5.22
N ASN A 131 20.20 22.81 6.27
CA ASN A 131 21.18 21.73 6.24
C ASN A 131 20.55 20.34 6.47
N TYR A 132 19.23 20.22 6.33
CA TYR A 132 18.52 18.98 6.68
C TYR A 132 19.05 17.76 5.91
N GLN A 133 19.18 17.85 4.59
CA GLN A 133 19.57 16.72 3.75
C GLN A 133 21.02 16.26 3.98
N SER A 134 21.97 17.20 4.03
CA SER A 134 23.39 16.90 4.25
C SER A 134 23.62 16.31 5.64
N PHE A 135 22.96 16.85 6.67
CA PHE A 135 23.01 16.34 8.04
C PHE A 135 22.55 14.89 8.14
N TRP A 136 21.36 14.57 7.60
CA TRP A 136 20.86 13.20 7.65
C TRP A 136 21.66 12.23 6.79
N LYS A 137 22.18 12.68 5.64
CA LYS A 137 23.09 11.87 4.83
C LYS A 137 24.39 11.56 5.58
N ALA A 138 24.95 12.52 6.31
CA ALA A 138 26.15 12.31 7.13
C ALA A 138 25.92 11.29 8.24
N ILE A 139 24.77 11.39 8.95
CA ILE A 139 24.36 10.41 9.97
C ILE A 139 24.17 9.03 9.34
N PHE A 140 23.46 8.95 8.22
CA PHE A 140 23.12 7.68 7.55
C PHE A 140 24.36 6.97 7.00
N THR A 141 25.33 7.72 6.45
CA THR A 141 26.57 7.17 5.88
C THR A 141 27.69 7.01 6.90
N ASN A 142 27.50 7.51 8.13
CA ASN A 142 28.50 7.51 9.21
C ASN A 142 29.86 8.13 8.80
N LYS A 143 29.87 9.00 7.78
CA LYS A 143 31.12 9.56 7.20
C LYS A 143 31.77 10.63 8.08
N ASP A 144 30.99 11.37 8.87
CA ASP A 144 31.48 12.54 9.63
C ASP A 144 31.56 12.31 11.15
N LEU A 145 31.24 11.11 11.63
CA LEU A 145 31.27 10.77 13.08
C LEU A 145 32.66 10.35 13.58
N GLY A 146 33.71 10.68 12.83
CA GLY A 146 35.10 10.23 12.96
C GLY A 146 35.84 10.48 14.28
N MET A 147 35.14 10.84 15.37
CA MET A 147 35.74 11.05 16.70
C MET A 147 35.12 10.22 17.83
N TYR A 148 34.02 9.47 17.61
CA TYR A 148 33.35 8.73 18.69
C TYR A 148 33.43 7.22 18.48
N LYS A 149 33.97 6.49 19.46
CA LYS A 149 34.21 5.05 19.43
C LYS A 149 32.89 4.25 19.35
N SER A 150 32.73 3.51 18.26
CA SER A 150 31.85 2.36 17.90
C SER A 150 30.53 2.11 18.66
N ASN A 151 30.46 2.13 19.99
CA ASN A 151 29.21 1.86 20.73
C ASN A 151 28.35 3.10 20.98
N SER A 152 28.95 4.29 21.09
CA SER A 152 28.19 5.53 21.28
C SER A 152 27.42 5.96 20.03
N ASN A 153 27.88 5.55 18.84
CA ASN A 153 27.35 6.04 17.57
C ASN A 153 25.99 5.42 17.25
N ASN A 154 25.81 4.13 17.55
CA ASN A 154 24.52 3.47 17.40
C ASN A 154 23.47 4.05 18.35
N LEU A 155 23.86 4.40 19.58
CA LEU A 155 22.96 5.03 20.54
C LEU A 155 22.57 6.45 20.10
N LEU A 156 23.53 7.24 19.58
CA LEU A 156 23.25 8.56 19.04
C LEU A 156 22.33 8.49 17.81
N LEU A 157 22.55 7.51 16.94
CA LEU A 157 21.72 7.28 15.76
C LEU A 157 20.31 6.87 16.14
N VAL A 158 20.15 5.95 17.09
CA VAL A 158 18.85 5.59 17.68
C VAL A 158 18.18 6.82 18.27
N ASN A 159 18.85 7.59 19.11
CA ASN A 159 18.26 8.78 19.74
C ASN A 159 17.89 9.88 18.73
N ALA A 160 18.71 10.07 17.68
CA ALA A 160 18.44 11.06 16.64
C ALA A 160 17.26 10.65 15.76
N LEU A 161 17.20 9.38 15.34
CA LEU A 161 16.14 8.89 14.45
C LEU A 161 14.81 8.67 15.19
N SER A 162 14.85 8.13 16.41
CA SER A 162 13.67 7.87 17.25
C SER A 162 12.85 9.11 17.61
N GLY A 163 13.50 10.27 17.70
CA GLY A 163 12.82 11.54 18.00
C GLY A 163 12.11 12.17 16.80
N LEU A 164 12.16 11.55 15.62
CA LEU A 164 11.56 12.10 14.42
C LEU A 164 10.05 11.88 14.39
N GLY A 165 9.31 12.95 14.09
CA GLY A 165 7.88 12.83 13.77
C GLY A 165 7.68 12.14 12.41
N ASN A 166 6.51 11.54 12.21
CA ASN A 166 6.17 10.74 11.03
C ASN A 166 6.53 11.44 9.71
N ASN A 167 6.14 12.71 9.53
CA ASN A 167 6.44 13.48 8.32
C ASN A 167 7.94 13.65 8.06
N LYS A 168 8.76 13.74 9.10
CA LYS A 168 10.22 13.86 8.95
C LYS A 168 10.85 12.51 8.62
N THR A 169 10.37 11.45 9.27
CA THR A 169 10.75 10.06 8.97
C THR A 169 10.49 9.73 7.51
N LEU A 170 9.30 10.04 7.00
CA LEU A 170 8.92 9.82 5.60
C LEU A 170 9.79 10.63 4.62
N LYS A 171 10.04 11.91 4.90
CA LYS A 171 10.97 12.74 4.10
C LYS A 171 12.38 12.16 4.05
N ILE A 172 12.86 11.58 5.15
CA ILE A 172 14.17 10.92 5.15
C ILE A 172 14.11 9.64 4.34
N MET A 173 13.07 8.82 4.51
CA MET A 173 12.89 7.59 3.73
C MET A 173 12.82 7.84 2.22
N GLU A 174 12.22 8.94 1.78
CA GLU A 174 12.20 9.35 0.38
C GLU A 174 13.60 9.63 -0.19
N LEU A 175 14.52 10.10 0.67
CA LEU A 175 15.88 10.45 0.28
C LEU A 175 16.84 9.25 0.32
N ILE A 176 16.55 8.21 1.13
CA ILE A 176 17.42 7.04 1.29
C ILE A 176 17.73 6.34 -0.04
N PRO A 177 16.76 6.05 -0.94
CA PRO A 177 17.06 5.44 -2.23
C PRO A 177 18.07 6.22 -3.05
N LYS A 178 18.10 7.56 -2.92
CA LYS A 178 19.06 8.44 -3.61
C LYS A 178 20.45 8.45 -2.95
N TRP A 179 20.57 7.98 -1.71
CA TRP A 179 21.83 7.92 -0.97
C TRP A 179 22.47 6.56 -0.96
N LEU A 180 21.68 5.50 -1.20
CA LEU A 180 22.19 4.15 -1.35
C LEU A 180 23.03 4.06 -2.63
N SER A 181 24.18 3.40 -2.51
CA SER A 181 24.98 3.03 -3.68
C SER A 181 24.34 1.80 -4.32
N ASP A 182 24.41 1.70 -5.65
CA ASP A 182 23.83 0.58 -6.39
C ASP A 182 24.49 -0.75 -5.98
N THR A 183 25.78 -0.70 -5.67
CA THR A 183 26.61 -1.91 -5.51
C THR A 183 26.63 -2.50 -4.10
N SER A 184 26.36 -1.71 -3.04
CA SER A 184 26.45 -2.24 -1.67
C SER A 184 25.73 -1.40 -0.63
N ILE A 185 25.27 -2.10 0.43
CA ILE A 185 24.72 -1.50 1.64
C ILE A 185 25.49 -1.94 2.88
N THR A 186 25.78 -0.99 3.76
CA THR A 186 26.45 -1.24 5.04
C THR A 186 25.44 -1.63 6.12
N HIS A 187 25.87 -2.39 7.14
CA HIS A 187 25.00 -2.78 8.25
C HIS A 187 24.38 -1.58 8.99
N ILE A 188 25.10 -0.45 9.08
CA ILE A 188 24.64 0.78 9.73
C ILE A 188 23.48 1.39 8.94
N GLN A 189 23.57 1.40 7.61
CA GLN A 189 22.50 1.89 6.75
C GLN A 189 21.25 1.01 6.88
N THR A 190 21.40 -0.31 6.87
CA THR A 190 20.26 -1.23 7.05
C THR A 190 19.63 -1.08 8.43
N PHE A 191 20.45 -0.93 9.48
CA PHE A 191 19.98 -0.66 10.84
C PHE A 191 19.27 0.69 10.97
N SER A 192 19.74 1.72 10.25
CA SER A 192 19.10 3.03 10.20
C SER A 192 17.73 2.96 9.53
N ILE A 193 17.61 2.24 8.41
CA ILE A 193 16.33 1.98 7.74
C ILE A 193 15.39 1.25 8.69
N PHE A 194 15.90 0.24 9.39
CA PHE A 194 15.13 -0.49 10.40
C PHE A 194 14.57 0.43 11.49
N ILE A 195 15.39 1.32 12.06
CA ILE A 195 14.92 2.28 13.08
C ILE A 195 13.88 3.25 12.50
N LEU A 196 14.06 3.71 11.26
CA LEU A 196 13.07 4.57 10.62
C LEU A 196 11.74 3.84 10.43
N LEU A 197 11.76 2.56 10.03
CA LEU A 197 10.56 1.71 9.95
C LEU A 197 9.92 1.50 11.33
N LEU A 198 10.71 1.44 12.41
CA LEU A 198 10.21 1.40 13.78
C LEU A 198 9.47 2.68 14.20
N ASN A 199 9.76 3.81 13.56
CA ASN A 199 9.14 5.10 13.90
C ASN A 199 7.92 5.43 13.03
N LEU A 200 7.67 4.68 11.96
CA LEU A 200 6.51 4.89 11.11
C LEU A 200 5.23 4.42 11.80
N ASP A 201 4.18 5.20 11.59
CA ASP A 201 2.82 4.79 11.94
C ASP A 201 2.36 3.70 10.95
N PRO A 202 1.77 2.58 11.40
CA PRO A 202 1.14 1.61 10.50
C PRO A 202 0.00 2.19 9.64
N LEU A 203 -0.63 3.30 10.06
CA LEU A 203 -1.69 3.97 9.30
C LEU A 203 -1.09 4.90 8.22
N LEU A 204 -0.41 4.30 7.25
CA LEU A 204 0.21 5.02 6.14
C LEU A 204 -0.80 5.41 5.06
N THR A 205 -0.58 6.57 4.43
CA THR A 205 -1.30 6.97 3.22
C THR A 205 -0.76 6.22 1.99
N ASN A 206 -1.49 6.26 0.88
CA ASN A 206 -1.03 5.66 -0.38
C ASN A 206 0.29 6.26 -0.88
N GLU A 207 0.52 7.55 -0.64
CA GLU A 207 1.77 8.23 -0.99
C GLU A 207 2.94 7.69 -0.15
N ASP A 208 2.73 7.49 1.15
CA ASP A 208 3.74 6.94 2.05
C ASP A 208 4.09 5.48 1.71
N ILE A 209 3.06 4.70 1.35
CA ILE A 209 3.21 3.32 0.85
C ILE A 209 4.08 3.33 -0.41
N PHE A 210 3.90 4.29 -1.32
CA PHE A 210 4.71 4.40 -2.53
C PHE A 210 6.20 4.67 -2.22
N ILE A 211 6.49 5.49 -1.20
CA ILE A 211 7.87 5.72 -0.74
C ILE A 211 8.50 4.40 -0.25
N LEU A 212 7.77 3.64 0.56
CA LEU A 212 8.25 2.32 1.04
C LEU A 212 8.48 1.33 -0.09
N ARG A 213 7.61 1.30 -1.10
CA ARG A 213 7.78 0.45 -2.30
C ARG A 213 9.04 0.80 -3.06
N THR A 214 9.29 2.09 -3.25
CA THR A 214 10.48 2.59 -3.94
C THR A 214 11.75 2.18 -3.20
N LEU A 215 11.75 2.27 -1.87
CA LEU A 215 12.85 1.79 -1.04
C LEU A 215 13.03 0.27 -1.12
N ALA A 216 11.95 -0.51 -1.02
CA ALA A 216 12.02 -1.96 -1.09
C ALA A 216 12.57 -2.45 -2.43
N ARG A 217 12.13 -1.86 -3.54
CA ARG A 217 12.66 -2.14 -4.88
C ARG A 217 14.16 -1.84 -4.96
N LYS A 218 14.59 -0.68 -4.45
CA LYS A 218 16.01 -0.34 -4.43
C LYS A 218 16.84 -1.35 -3.62
N LEU A 219 16.31 -1.83 -2.51
CA LEU A 219 16.94 -2.88 -1.71
C LEU A 219 16.98 -4.23 -2.44
N GLN A 220 15.97 -4.55 -3.25
CA GLN A 220 15.96 -5.76 -4.09
C GLN A 220 17.02 -5.70 -5.18
N GLU A 221 17.19 -4.55 -5.86
CA GLU A 221 18.25 -4.33 -6.85
C GLU A 221 19.63 -4.59 -6.24
N ILE A 222 19.92 -3.96 -5.09
CA ILE A 222 21.17 -4.15 -4.36
C ILE A 222 21.35 -5.63 -3.97
N ARG A 223 20.28 -6.30 -3.52
CA ARG A 223 20.32 -7.72 -3.18
C ARG A 223 20.69 -8.58 -4.39
N THR A 224 20.11 -8.31 -5.56
CA THR A 224 20.40 -9.07 -6.78
C THR A 224 21.85 -8.86 -7.23
N GLU A 225 22.34 -7.62 -7.21
CA GLU A 225 23.74 -7.32 -7.56
C GLU A 225 24.73 -7.97 -6.58
N GLN A 226 24.46 -7.90 -5.28
CA GLN A 226 25.30 -8.54 -4.25
C GLN A 226 25.31 -10.07 -4.37
N LYS A 227 24.17 -10.67 -4.74
CA LYS A 227 24.09 -12.12 -4.96
C LYS A 227 24.94 -12.56 -6.16
N LEU A 228 24.95 -11.76 -7.24
CA LEU A 228 25.74 -12.03 -8.43
C LEU A 228 27.26 -11.90 -8.19
N GLN A 229 27.68 -10.97 -7.32
CA GLN A 229 29.10 -10.73 -7.08
C GLN A 229 29.78 -11.74 -6.13
N LEU A 230 29.01 -12.47 -5.30
CA LEU A 230 29.54 -13.14 -4.10
C LEU A 230 28.97 -14.56 -3.89
N GLU A 231 28.89 -15.38 -4.94
CA GLU A 231 28.38 -16.77 -4.89
C GLU A 231 29.06 -17.69 -3.85
N ASN A 232 30.12 -17.27 -3.16
CA ASN A 232 30.95 -18.12 -2.28
C ASN A 232 31.05 -17.70 -0.81
N GLN A 233 30.32 -16.69 -0.31
CA GLN A 233 30.38 -16.30 1.12
C GLN A 233 29.02 -16.10 1.79
N ASN A 234 28.93 -16.51 3.06
CA ASN A 234 27.80 -16.26 3.98
C ASN A 234 27.58 -14.75 4.17
N ASN A 235 26.83 -14.13 3.26
CA ASN A 235 26.58 -12.69 3.27
C ASN A 235 25.52 -12.32 4.29
N GLN A 236 25.96 -11.96 5.49
CA GLN A 236 25.12 -11.35 6.53
C GLN A 236 24.36 -10.11 6.02
N GLN A 237 24.92 -9.38 5.05
CA GLN A 237 24.27 -8.21 4.43
C GLN A 237 22.97 -8.57 3.71
N VAL A 238 22.97 -9.68 2.95
CA VAL A 238 21.77 -10.17 2.26
C VAL A 238 20.69 -10.55 3.25
N LEU A 239 21.05 -11.12 4.42
CA LEU A 239 20.11 -11.39 5.49
C LEU A 239 19.48 -10.10 6.05
N TYR A 240 20.28 -9.05 6.27
CA TYR A 240 19.75 -7.77 6.75
C TYR A 240 18.83 -7.09 5.72
N ILE A 241 19.15 -7.18 4.43
CA ILE A 241 18.29 -6.67 3.37
C ILE A 241 16.96 -7.45 3.34
N ASN A 242 17.02 -8.78 3.33
CA ASN A 242 15.83 -9.63 3.36
C ASN A 242 14.96 -9.36 4.58
N PHE A 243 15.58 -9.07 5.71
CA PHE A 243 14.89 -8.71 6.94
C PHE A 243 14.12 -7.39 6.82
N VAL A 244 14.74 -6.35 6.25
CA VAL A 244 14.07 -5.06 6.01
C VAL A 244 12.95 -5.19 4.99
N ILE A 245 13.17 -5.92 3.89
CA ILE A 245 12.13 -6.18 2.88
C ILE A 245 10.97 -6.96 3.51
N GLY A 246 11.27 -7.96 4.34
CA GLY A 246 10.27 -8.75 5.06
C GLY A 246 9.43 -7.92 6.03
N ILE A 247 10.02 -6.89 6.66
CA ILE A 247 9.26 -5.92 7.47
C ILE A 247 8.32 -5.12 6.58
N ILE A 248 8.80 -4.58 5.47
CA ILE A 248 8.00 -3.77 4.55
C ILE A 248 6.82 -4.58 3.98
N SER A 249 7.07 -5.82 3.55
CA SER A 249 6.03 -6.67 2.94
C SER A 249 5.01 -7.17 3.95
N ASN A 250 5.44 -7.61 5.14
CA ASN A 250 4.53 -8.25 6.11
C ASN A 250 3.82 -7.27 7.04
N ILE A 251 4.47 -6.17 7.46
CA ILE A 251 3.91 -5.25 8.45
C ILE A 251 3.10 -4.14 7.79
N PHE A 252 3.57 -3.60 6.67
CA PHE A 252 2.87 -2.54 5.94
C PHE A 252 1.95 -3.08 4.84
N GLY A 253 1.71 -4.40 4.81
CA GLY A 253 0.71 -5.04 3.95
C GLY A 253 1.08 -5.16 2.47
N GLN A 254 2.34 -4.95 2.10
CA GLN A 254 2.81 -5.00 0.72
C GLN A 254 3.24 -6.42 0.31
N LYS A 255 2.27 -7.34 0.26
CA LYS A 255 2.51 -8.77 -0.06
C LYS A 255 3.04 -9.00 -1.48
N ASP A 256 2.90 -8.03 -2.37
CA ASP A 256 3.34 -8.09 -3.76
C ASP A 256 4.85 -7.84 -3.94
N LEU A 257 5.57 -7.51 -2.87
CA LEU A 257 7.02 -7.28 -2.87
C LEU A 257 7.87 -8.49 -2.48
N ASN A 258 7.30 -9.59 -2.00
CA ASN A 258 8.07 -10.78 -1.62
C ASN A 258 8.28 -11.74 -2.79
#